data_AF-A0A8J7E5B5-F1
#
_entry.id   AF-A0A8J7E5B5-F1
#
_cell.length_a   1.000
_cell.length_b   1.000
_cell.length_c   1.000
_cell.angle_alpha   90.00
_cell.angle_beta   90.00
_cell.angle_gamma   90.00
#
_symmetry.space_group_name_H-M   'P 1'
#
loop_
_entity.id
_entity.type
_entity.pdbx_description
1 polymer ?
#
loop_
_entity_poly.entity_id
_entity_poly.type
_entity_poly.pdbx_seq_one_letter_code
_entity_poly.pdbx_strand_id
1 'polypeptide(L)'
;MSLLAHDHIQAYMSEQWRTQEKRPKDKLTDAEATSIFQLGQHLRVFGLLSAVGFVSQSNQQGGDTSKQRGKVWKTLLGSLLSDAPSIRTEELKEDADFDAAKMMTKVKGLAEQQKTQSEYMAMWQKALKLSKHWSFWAKAYQEEKKIQDEQRKDV
;
A
#
# COMPACT_ATOMS: atom_id res chain seq x y z
N MET A 1 -4.73 1.68 14.82
CA MET A 1 -4.84 1.03 13.49
C MET A 1 -5.47 1.92 12.43
N SER A 2 -6.61 2.59 12.71
CA SER A 2 -7.22 3.49 11.72
C SER A 2 -6.32 4.67 11.33
N LEU A 3 -5.74 5.36 12.30
CA LEU A 3 -4.80 6.47 12.05
C LEU A 3 -3.53 5.97 11.33
N LEU A 4 -2.94 4.86 11.78
CA LEU A 4 -1.80 4.26 11.06
C LEU A 4 -2.11 3.96 9.59
N ALA A 5 -3.31 3.44 9.29
CA ALA A 5 -3.74 3.20 7.91
C ALA A 5 -3.89 4.50 7.11
N HIS A 6 -4.35 5.56 7.76
CA HIS A 6 -4.40 6.91 7.19
C HIS A 6 -2.99 7.41 6.86
N ASP A 7 -2.05 7.28 7.80
CA ASP A 7 -0.66 7.70 7.64
C ASP A 7 0.02 6.99 6.46
N HIS A 8 -0.26 5.70 6.25
CA HIS A 8 0.24 4.96 5.08
C HIS A 8 -0.28 5.54 3.76
N ILE A 9 -1.56 5.93 3.71
CA ILE A 9 -2.16 6.53 2.52
C ILE A 9 -1.60 7.95 2.30
N GLN A 10 -1.42 8.72 3.37
CA GLN A 10 -0.78 10.04 3.29
C GLN A 10 0.68 9.97 2.84
N ALA A 11 1.43 8.95 3.29
CA ALA A 11 2.79 8.70 2.82
C ALA A 11 2.80 8.46 1.30
N TYR A 12 1.89 7.62 0.80
CA TYR A 12 1.70 7.41 -0.64
C TYR A 12 1.38 8.70 -1.39
N MET A 13 0.39 9.48 -0.93
CA MET A 13 0.03 10.74 -1.59
C MET A 13 1.18 11.74 -1.61
N SER A 14 1.97 11.80 -0.53
CA SER A 14 3.15 12.68 -0.43
C SER A 14 4.26 12.29 -1.39
N GLU A 15 4.47 10.98 -1.60
CA GLU A 15 5.46 10.46 -2.56
C GLU A 15 5.04 10.72 -4.01
N GLN A 16 3.76 10.55 -4.33
CA GLN A 16 3.24 10.88 -5.67
C GLN A 16 3.32 12.38 -5.95
N TRP A 17 3.06 13.24 -4.95
CA TRP A 17 3.23 14.69 -5.08
C TRP A 17 4.67 15.10 -5.40
N ARG A 18 5.67 14.40 -4.84
CA ARG A 18 7.09 14.67 -5.15
C ARG A 18 7.49 14.26 -6.57
N THR A 19 6.78 13.32 -7.18
CA THR A 19 7.19 12.68 -8.44
C THR A 19 6.36 13.10 -9.66
N GLN A 20 5.19 13.72 -9.48
CA GLN A 20 4.33 14.19 -10.57
C GLN A 20 3.70 15.56 -10.31
N GLU A 21 3.67 16.38 -11.37
CA GLU A 21 3.15 17.76 -11.42
C GLU A 21 1.73 17.94 -10.83
N LYS A 22 1.59 18.93 -9.93
CA LYS A 22 0.35 19.70 -9.68
C LYS A 22 -0.93 18.92 -9.31
N ARG A 23 -0.83 17.89 -8.46
CA ARG A 23 -2.03 17.27 -7.85
C ARG A 23 -2.34 17.77 -6.43
N PRO A 24 -3.58 18.12 -6.07
CA PRO A 24 -3.90 18.48 -4.68
C PRO A 24 -3.46 17.39 -3.68
N LYS A 25 -2.75 17.82 -2.64
CA LYS A 25 -2.02 17.01 -1.65
C LYS A 25 -2.88 15.96 -0.93
N ASP A 26 -4.19 16.17 -0.89
CA ASP A 26 -5.13 15.46 -0.01
C ASP A 26 -6.19 14.66 -0.77
N LYS A 27 -5.95 14.30 -2.05
CA LYS A 27 -6.94 13.59 -2.86
C LYS A 27 -6.39 12.30 -3.43
N LEU A 28 -7.18 11.22 -3.35
CA LEU A 28 -6.99 9.97 -4.12
C LEU A 28 -7.77 10.03 -5.44
N THR A 29 -7.25 9.37 -6.48
CA THR A 29 -7.97 9.14 -7.74
C THR A 29 -8.82 7.90 -7.58
N ASP A 30 -9.84 7.76 -8.43
CA ASP A 30 -10.69 6.57 -8.40
C ASP A 30 -9.90 5.29 -8.70
N ALA A 31 -8.86 5.38 -9.54
CA ALA A 31 -7.95 4.28 -9.84
C ALA A 31 -7.13 3.86 -8.61
N GLU A 32 -6.63 4.81 -7.82
CA GLU A 32 -5.86 4.52 -6.60
C GLU A 32 -6.75 3.99 -5.50
N ALA A 33 -7.92 4.61 -5.26
CA ALA A 33 -8.88 4.10 -4.29
C ALA A 33 -9.28 2.65 -4.64
N THR A 34 -9.57 2.37 -5.92
CA THR A 34 -9.81 1.01 -6.42
C THR A 34 -8.63 0.07 -6.17
N SER A 35 -7.40 0.54 -6.41
CA SER A 35 -6.19 -0.24 -6.12
C SER A 35 -6.05 -0.60 -4.64
N ILE A 36 -6.37 0.33 -3.73
CA ILE A 36 -6.37 0.10 -2.29
C ILE A 36 -7.41 -0.97 -1.90
N PHE A 37 -8.62 -0.89 -2.45
CA PHE A 37 -9.64 -1.92 -2.22
C PHE A 37 -9.17 -3.29 -2.72
N GLN A 38 -8.58 -3.34 -3.91
CA GLN A 38 -8.05 -4.58 -4.48
C GLN A 38 -6.94 -5.19 -3.61
N LEU A 39 -6.03 -4.38 -3.04
CA LEU A 39 -5.03 -4.86 -2.09
C LEU A 39 -5.71 -5.53 -0.89
N GLY A 40 -6.74 -4.89 -0.35
CA GLY A 40 -7.46 -5.42 0.80
C GLY A 40 -8.19 -6.73 0.52
N GLN A 41 -8.72 -6.93 -0.69
CA GLN A 41 -9.27 -8.21 -1.13
C GLN A 41 -8.16 -9.25 -1.32
N HIS A 42 -7.06 -8.86 -1.98
CA HIS A 42 -5.93 -9.75 -2.26
C HIS A 42 -5.32 -10.31 -0.98
N LEU A 43 -5.11 -9.47 0.04
CA LEU A 43 -4.57 -9.89 1.33
C LEU A 43 -5.49 -10.89 2.05
N ARG A 44 -6.80 -10.82 1.83
CA ARG A 44 -7.78 -11.74 2.43
C ARG A 44 -7.84 -13.08 1.71
N VAL A 45 -7.71 -13.10 0.39
CA VAL A 45 -7.85 -14.31 -0.42
C VAL A 45 -6.51 -15.04 -0.58
N PHE A 46 -5.45 -14.31 -0.89
CA PHE A 46 -4.15 -14.88 -1.27
C PHE A 46 -3.03 -14.64 -0.25
N GLY A 47 -3.24 -13.73 0.69
CA GLY A 47 -2.28 -13.45 1.77
C GLY A 47 -1.12 -12.52 1.39
N LEU A 48 -0.24 -12.28 2.37
CA LEU A 48 0.81 -11.26 2.30
C LEU A 48 1.92 -11.60 1.30
N LEU A 49 2.42 -12.84 1.30
CA LEU A 49 3.48 -13.27 0.38
C LEU A 49 3.06 -13.10 -1.08
N SER A 50 1.82 -13.45 -1.40
CA SER A 50 1.26 -13.27 -2.75
C SER A 50 1.16 -11.78 -3.13
N ALA A 51 0.72 -10.91 -2.21
CA ALA A 51 0.62 -9.48 -2.47
C ALA A 51 1.98 -8.85 -2.79
N VAL A 52 3.02 -9.22 -2.04
CA VAL A 52 4.40 -8.74 -2.28
C VAL A 52 4.98 -9.33 -3.58
N GLY A 53 4.68 -10.60 -3.88
CA GLY A 53 5.04 -11.22 -5.15
C GLY A 53 4.42 -10.51 -6.35
N PHE A 54 3.16 -10.08 -6.25
CA PHE A 54 2.51 -9.27 -7.28
C PHE A 54 3.25 -7.95 -7.51
N VAL A 55 3.61 -7.23 -6.44
CA VAL A 55 4.35 -5.96 -6.56
C VAL A 55 5.69 -6.16 -7.27
N SER A 56 6.43 -7.21 -6.89
CA SER A 56 7.70 -7.57 -7.54
C SER A 56 7.56 -7.82 -9.05
N GLN A 57 6.48 -8.47 -9.47
CA GLN A 57 6.22 -8.79 -10.88
C GLN A 57 5.54 -7.65 -11.66
N SER A 58 4.81 -6.76 -10.99
CA SER A 58 4.02 -5.70 -11.63
C SER A 58 4.88 -4.71 -12.41
N ASN A 59 6.15 -4.54 -12.04
CA ASN A 59 7.12 -3.73 -12.77
C ASN A 59 7.52 -4.34 -14.13
N GLN A 60 7.33 -5.65 -14.30
CA GLN A 60 7.70 -6.39 -15.52
C GLN A 60 6.54 -6.53 -16.51
N GLN A 61 5.30 -6.38 -16.04
CA GLN A 61 4.09 -6.50 -16.86
C GLN A 61 3.65 -5.10 -17.32
N GLY A 62 3.98 -4.75 -18.57
CA GLY A 62 3.96 -3.39 -19.14
C GLY A 62 2.60 -2.69 -19.33
N GLY A 63 1.62 -2.83 -18.43
CA GLY A 63 0.34 -2.10 -18.47
C GLY A 63 0.24 -0.96 -17.46
N ASP A 64 -0.30 0.20 -17.86
CA ASP A 64 -0.38 1.40 -17.00
C ASP A 64 -1.20 1.19 -15.73
N THR A 65 -2.29 0.43 -15.81
CA THR A 65 -3.11 0.06 -14.64
C THR A 65 -2.40 -0.93 -13.72
N SER A 66 -1.52 -1.78 -14.25
CA SER A 66 -0.67 -2.68 -13.45
C SER A 66 0.41 -1.89 -12.72
N LYS A 67 1.07 -0.95 -13.42
CA LYS A 67 2.07 -0.05 -12.84
C LYS A 67 1.50 0.82 -11.73
N GLN A 68 0.34 1.44 -11.93
CA GLN A 68 -0.29 2.27 -10.90
C GLN A 68 -0.66 1.44 -9.66
N ARG A 69 -1.23 0.25 -9.87
CA ARG A 69 -1.56 -0.67 -8.79
C ARG A 69 -0.31 -1.12 -8.03
N GLY A 70 0.75 -1.44 -8.76
CA GLY A 70 2.06 -1.77 -8.20
C GLY A 70 2.59 -0.67 -7.29
N LYS A 71 2.52 0.61 -7.71
CA LYS A 71 2.95 1.76 -6.90
C LYS A 71 2.18 1.92 -5.58
N VAL A 72 0.85 1.87 -5.65
CA VAL A 72 -0.01 1.97 -4.45
C VAL A 72 0.31 0.82 -3.48
N TRP A 73 0.34 -0.41 -4.00
CA TRP A 73 0.58 -1.59 -3.18
C TRP A 73 1.97 -1.60 -2.58
N LYS A 74 2.99 -1.24 -3.37
CA LYS A 74 4.38 -1.10 -2.93
C LYS A 74 4.47 -0.19 -1.71
N THR A 75 3.82 0.96 -1.75
CA THR A 75 3.92 1.97 -0.68
C THR A 75 3.19 1.52 0.59
N LEU A 76 1.97 0.99 0.47
CA LEU A 76 1.19 0.53 1.62
C LEU A 76 1.81 -0.69 2.29
N LEU A 77 2.30 -1.65 1.49
CA LEU A 77 3.02 -2.82 1.98
C LEU A 77 4.36 -2.41 2.58
N GLY A 78 5.10 -1.51 1.95
CA GLY A 78 6.36 -1.01 2.50
C GLY A 78 6.19 -0.33 3.87
N SER A 79 5.15 0.49 4.00
CA SER A 79 4.80 1.13 5.29
C SER A 79 4.48 0.08 6.36
N LEU A 80 3.66 -0.94 6.02
CA LEU A 80 3.36 -2.07 6.91
C LEU A 80 4.63 -2.80 7.38
N LEU A 81 5.57 -3.05 6.46
CA LEU A 81 6.78 -3.84 6.71
C LEU A 81 7.83 -3.04 7.48
N SER A 82 7.88 -1.72 7.31
CA SER A 82 8.82 -0.84 8.03
C SER A 82 8.60 -0.81 9.55
N ASP A 83 7.40 -1.22 10.00
CA ASP A 83 7.05 -1.35 11.41
C ASP A 83 7.48 -2.69 12.03
N ALA A 84 7.83 -3.70 11.23
CA ALA A 84 8.18 -5.02 11.74
C ALA A 84 9.63 -5.02 12.27
N PRO A 85 9.89 -5.42 13.54
CA PRO A 85 11.22 -5.34 14.14
C PRO A 85 12.31 -6.13 13.40
N SER A 86 11.99 -7.29 12.80
CA SER A 86 12.95 -8.07 12.00
C SER A 86 13.20 -7.50 10.61
N ILE A 87 12.29 -6.66 10.12
CA ILE A 87 12.35 -6.04 8.80
C ILE A 87 12.86 -4.59 8.91
N ARG A 88 12.87 -4.01 10.12
CA ARG A 88 13.48 -2.71 10.44
C ARG A 88 14.94 -2.74 10.03
N THR A 89 15.17 -2.29 8.83
CA THR A 89 16.46 -1.96 8.28
C THR A 89 16.29 -0.53 7.82
N GLU A 90 17.16 0.36 8.28
CA GLU A 90 17.23 1.76 7.84
C GLU A 90 17.24 1.86 6.29
N GLU A 91 17.73 0.80 5.63
CA GLU A 91 17.69 0.54 4.19
C GLU A 91 16.30 0.60 3.53
N LEU A 92 15.20 0.37 4.26
CA LEU A 92 13.85 0.43 3.70
C LEU A 92 13.26 1.86 3.70
N LYS A 93 13.90 2.82 4.38
CA LYS A 93 13.47 4.23 4.41
C LYS A 93 14.30 5.13 3.49
N GLU A 94 15.52 4.73 3.11
CA GLU A 94 16.46 5.61 2.42
C GLU A 94 16.53 5.43 0.90
N ASP A 95 16.13 4.27 0.36
CA ASP A 95 16.09 4.10 -1.09
C ASP A 95 14.76 4.66 -1.65
N ALA A 96 14.86 5.74 -2.43
CA ALA A 96 13.79 6.21 -3.32
C ALA A 96 13.30 5.09 -4.29
N ASP A 97 14.08 4.03 -4.41
CA ASP A 97 13.69 2.73 -4.94
C ASP A 97 13.53 1.70 -3.81
N PHE A 98 12.42 1.77 -3.07
CA PHE A 98 12.00 0.67 -2.21
C PHE A 98 11.86 -0.60 -3.07
N ASP A 99 12.89 -1.43 -3.09
CA ASP A 99 13.01 -2.51 -4.07
C ASP A 99 11.99 -3.61 -3.77
N ALA A 100 11.03 -3.77 -4.67
CA ALA A 100 9.99 -4.79 -4.57
C ALA A 100 10.58 -6.21 -4.50
N ALA A 101 11.77 -6.44 -5.08
CA ALA A 101 12.48 -7.70 -4.97
C ALA A 101 13.02 -7.93 -3.55
N LYS A 102 13.63 -6.91 -2.91
CA LYS A 102 14.05 -6.97 -1.51
C LYS A 102 12.87 -7.26 -0.59
N MET A 103 11.73 -6.60 -0.82
CA MET A 103 10.50 -6.82 -0.06
C MET A 103 10.05 -8.29 -0.13
N MET A 104 10.03 -8.85 -1.34
CA MET A 104 9.67 -10.26 -1.57
C MET A 104 10.62 -11.20 -0.86
N THR A 105 11.94 -10.99 -0.98
CA THR A 105 12.95 -11.82 -0.33
C THR A 105 12.79 -11.82 1.19
N LYS A 106 12.55 -10.66 1.81
CA LYS A 106 12.35 -10.56 3.26
C LYS A 106 11.07 -11.27 3.71
N VAL A 107 9.94 -11.03 3.05
CA VAL A 107 8.67 -11.68 3.42
C VAL A 107 8.71 -13.20 3.17
N LYS A 108 9.39 -13.65 2.11
CA LYS A 108 9.65 -15.06 1.84
C LYS A 108 10.49 -15.69 2.96
N GLY A 109 11.59 -15.05 3.34
CA GLY A 109 12.44 -15.53 4.44
C GLY A 109 11.67 -15.70 5.75
N LEU A 110 10.80 -14.75 6.07
CA LEU A 110 9.95 -14.82 7.27
C LEU A 110 8.95 -15.98 7.22
N ALA A 111 8.40 -16.28 6.04
CA ALA A 111 7.43 -17.35 5.84
C ALA A 111 8.06 -18.75 5.85
N GLU A 112 9.29 -18.89 5.34
CA GLU A 112 9.97 -20.19 5.19
C GLU A 112 10.74 -20.62 6.43
N GLN A 113 11.23 -19.69 7.25
CA GLN A 113 12.03 -20.02 8.43
C GLN A 113 11.14 -20.30 9.65
N GLN A 114 11.31 -21.49 10.23
CA GLN A 114 10.54 -21.93 11.41
C GLN A 114 10.67 -20.96 12.61
N LYS A 115 11.84 -20.33 12.77
CA LYS A 115 12.10 -19.37 13.87
C LYS A 115 11.33 -18.05 13.73
N THR A 116 10.95 -17.65 12.51
CA THR A 116 10.30 -16.37 12.22
C THR A 116 8.85 -16.52 11.74
N GLN A 117 8.34 -17.76 11.70
CA GLN A 117 6.98 -18.06 11.25
C GLN A 117 5.91 -17.35 12.09
N SER A 118 6.11 -17.24 13.40
CA SER A 118 5.21 -16.49 14.30
C SER A 118 5.17 -15.00 13.95
N GLU A 119 6.31 -14.43 13.55
CA GLU A 119 6.41 -13.05 13.13
C GLU A 119 5.73 -12.82 11.77
N TYR A 120 5.91 -13.73 10.81
CA TYR A 120 5.16 -13.71 9.56
C TYR A 120 3.65 -13.71 9.83
N MET A 121 3.17 -14.58 10.73
CA MET A 121 1.75 -14.65 11.08
C MET A 121 1.24 -13.37 11.76
N ALA A 122 2.01 -12.80 12.68
CA ALA A 122 1.67 -11.53 13.32
C ALA A 122 1.57 -10.39 12.30
N MET A 123 2.49 -10.36 11.34
CA MET A 123 2.52 -9.38 10.27
C MET A 123 1.36 -9.55 9.29
N TRP A 124 1.02 -10.80 8.91
CA TRP A 124 -0.15 -11.07 8.09
C TRP A 124 -1.44 -10.66 8.80
N GLN A 125 -1.59 -10.97 10.08
CA GLN A 125 -2.74 -10.51 10.88
C GLN A 125 -2.82 -8.99 10.95
N LYS A 126 -1.68 -8.29 11.10
CA LYS A 126 -1.61 -6.83 11.05
C LYS A 126 -2.06 -6.31 9.68
N ALA A 127 -1.60 -6.92 8.58
CA ALA A 127 -2.00 -6.57 7.22
C ALA A 127 -3.53 -6.71 7.03
N LEU A 128 -4.12 -7.80 7.53
CA LEU A 128 -5.56 -8.03 7.48
C LEU A 128 -6.33 -6.97 8.26
N LYS A 129 -5.88 -6.60 9.47
CA LYS A 129 -6.49 -5.52 10.26
C LYS A 129 -6.40 -4.17 9.52
N LEU A 130 -5.23 -3.83 9.01
CA LEU A 130 -5.01 -2.59 8.26
C LEU A 130 -5.82 -2.53 6.96
N SER A 131 -6.01 -3.66 6.26
CA SER A 131 -6.75 -3.70 4.99
C SER A 131 -8.18 -3.15 5.09
N LYS A 132 -8.84 -3.37 6.23
CA LYS A 132 -10.17 -2.83 6.52
C LYS A 132 -10.14 -1.31 6.66
N HIS A 133 -9.12 -0.79 7.36
CA HIS A 133 -8.94 0.63 7.57
C HIS A 133 -8.46 1.36 6.30
N TRP A 134 -7.60 0.74 5.48
CA TRP A 134 -7.23 1.29 4.18
C TRP A 134 -8.45 1.43 3.28
N SER A 135 -9.31 0.40 3.26
CA SER A 135 -10.57 0.45 2.50
C SER A 135 -11.50 1.56 3.01
N PHE A 136 -11.63 1.70 4.33
CA PHE A 136 -12.41 2.78 4.94
C PHE A 136 -11.91 4.17 4.49
N TRP A 137 -10.60 4.43 4.61
CA TRP A 137 -10.03 5.72 4.22
C TRP A 137 -10.08 5.98 2.72
N ALA A 138 -9.83 4.96 1.89
CA ALA A 138 -9.99 5.08 0.44
C ALA A 138 -11.42 5.51 0.07
N LYS A 139 -12.43 4.97 0.76
CA LYS A 139 -13.82 5.37 0.57
C LYS A 139 -14.08 6.81 1.04
N ALA A 140 -13.54 7.19 2.21
CA ALA A 140 -13.69 8.54 2.73
C ALA A 140 -13.13 9.60 1.76
N TYR A 141 -11.94 9.37 1.19
CA TYR A 141 -11.34 10.25 0.19
C TYR A 141 -12.18 10.33 -1.11
N GLN A 142 -12.89 9.28 -1.48
CA GLN A 142 -13.81 9.30 -2.64
C GLN A 142 -15.12 10.04 -2.34
N GLU A 143 -15.68 9.88 -1.14
CA GLU A 143 -16.90 10.58 -0.72
C GLU A 143 -16.66 12.09 -0.60
N GLU A 144 -15.53 12.51 -0.04
CA GLU A 144 -15.15 13.93 0.03
C GLU A 144 -15.04 14.56 -1.38
N LYS A 145 -14.48 13.83 -2.35
CA LYS A 145 -14.42 14.28 -3.74
C LYS A 145 -15.81 14.54 -4.31
N LYS A 146 -16.77 13.62 -4.11
CA LYS A 146 -18.14 13.76 -4.61
C LYS A 146 -18.83 15.00 -4.05
N ILE A 147 -18.71 15.22 -2.75
CA ILE A 147 -19.31 16.39 -2.07
C ILE A 147 -18.74 17.69 -2.66
N GLN A 148 -17.42 17.77 -2.86
CA GLN A 148 -16.77 18.96 -3.44
C GLN A 148 -17.16 19.19 -4.91
N ASP A 149 -17.35 18.12 -5.68
CA ASP A 149 -17.76 18.21 -7.09
C ASP A 149 -19.24 18.63 -7.24
N GLU A 150 -20.11 18.25 -6.29
CA GLU A 150 -21.51 18.70 -6.21
C GLU A 150 -21.58 20.19 -5.85
N GLN A 151 -20.85 20.63 -4.82
CA GLN A 151 -20.81 22.04 -4.41
C GLN A 151 -20.27 23.00 -5.49
N ARG A 152 -19.46 22.51 -6.43
CA ARG A 152 -18.96 23.32 -7.57
C ARG A 152 -19.95 23.46 -8.71
N LYS A 153 -20.96 22.60 -8.81
CA LYS A 153 -21.97 22.66 -9.87
C LYS A 153 -23.12 23.61 -9.54
N ASP A 154 -23.27 23.95 -8.26
CA ASP A 154 -24.30 24.86 -7.75
C ASP A 154 -23.84 26.34 -7.70
N VAL A 155 -22.67 26.66 -8.26
CA VAL A 155 -22.09 28.02 -8.40
C VAL A 155 -21.97 28.37 -9.88
#